data_AF-V9L5S8-F1
#
_entry.id   AF-V9L5S8-F1
#
_cell.length_a   1.000
_cell.length_b   1.000
_cell.length_c   1.000
_cell.angle_alpha   90.00
_cell.angle_beta   90.00
_cell.angle_gamma   90.00
#
_symmetry.space_group_name_H-M   'P 1'
#
loop_
_entity.id
_entity.type
_entity.pdbx_description
1 polymer ?
#
loop_
_entity_poly.entity_id
_entity_poly.type
_entity_poly.pdbx_seq_one_letter_code
_entity_poly.pdbx_strand_id
1 'polypeptide(L)'
;PPLPRFRRPPTGLPSAPSGPAWQGRCIGTPKIRLVEFSAFMEQQRDPESYNKHLFVHIGQSSPSYNDALLESVDIRQIYDKFPEKKGGLKELFEKGTPNTFFLVKFWADLSINIQDDAGMFYGVTSQYESAENMTVTCSSKVCSFGKQVVEKVETEYARFENGRFVYRIHRSPMCEYLINFIHKLKQLPEKYMMNSVLENFTILQVVTNRDTQELLLCVAYVFEVSTSEHGAQHHIYKLVKD
;
A
#
# COMPACT_ATOMS: atom_id res chain seq x y z
N PRO A 1 -5.03 -67.68 -22.06
CA PRO A 1 -4.06 -66.67 -21.57
C PRO A 1 -4.52 -65.23 -21.89
N PRO A 2 -4.77 -64.35 -20.89
CA PRO A 2 -5.15 -62.97 -21.16
C PRO A 2 -3.91 -62.05 -21.23
N LEU A 3 -4.02 -61.01 -22.07
CA LEU A 3 -3.00 -60.01 -22.39
C LEU A 3 -2.64 -59.09 -21.19
N PRO A 4 -1.45 -58.46 -21.19
CA PRO A 4 -0.97 -57.68 -20.06
C PRO A 4 -1.71 -56.34 -19.92
N ARG A 5 -2.09 -56.01 -18.68
CA ARG A 5 -2.70 -54.72 -18.30
C ARG A 5 -1.71 -53.57 -18.55
N PHE A 6 -2.10 -52.62 -19.39
CA PHE A 6 -1.44 -51.30 -19.46
C PHE A 6 -1.60 -50.59 -18.10
N ARG A 7 -0.51 -50.42 -17.36
CA ARG A 7 -0.45 -49.48 -16.22
C ARG A 7 -0.49 -48.07 -16.79
N ARG A 8 -1.54 -47.30 -16.48
CA ARG A 8 -1.53 -45.84 -16.64
C ARG A 8 -0.50 -45.25 -15.68
N PRO A 9 0.32 -44.26 -16.09
CA PRO A 9 1.18 -43.55 -15.16
C PRO A 9 0.31 -42.78 -14.15
N PRO A 10 0.74 -42.62 -12.89
CA PRO A 10 0.03 -41.76 -11.97
C PRO A 10 0.08 -40.33 -12.50
N THR A 11 -1.10 -39.76 -12.76
CA THR A 11 -1.31 -38.33 -12.94
C THR A 11 -0.60 -37.61 -11.79
N GLY A 12 0.42 -36.82 -12.14
CA GLY A 12 1.17 -36.03 -11.17
C GLY A 12 0.21 -35.18 -10.35
N LEU A 13 0.29 -35.32 -9.03
CA LEU A 13 -0.30 -34.36 -8.10
C LEU A 13 0.20 -32.96 -8.50
N PRO A 14 -0.65 -31.92 -8.46
CA PRO A 14 -0.17 -30.55 -8.62
C PRO A 14 0.96 -30.34 -7.60
N SER A 15 2.13 -29.93 -8.08
CA SER A 15 3.24 -29.59 -7.20
C SER A 15 2.74 -28.57 -6.18
N ALA A 16 2.91 -28.87 -4.88
CA ALA A 16 2.60 -27.92 -3.83
C ALA A 16 3.28 -26.57 -4.15
N PRO A 17 2.58 -25.43 -3.99
CA PRO A 17 3.18 -24.13 -4.25
C PRO A 17 4.47 -24.00 -3.44
N SER A 18 5.57 -23.69 -4.11
CA SER A 18 6.93 -23.75 -3.57
C SER A 18 7.30 -22.58 -2.63
N GLY A 19 6.36 -21.68 -2.33
CA GLY A 19 6.59 -20.50 -1.50
C GLY A 19 5.36 -20.14 -0.67
N PRO A 20 5.49 -19.19 0.30
CA PRO A 20 4.40 -18.79 1.17
C PRO A 20 3.18 -18.27 0.40
N ALA A 21 1.98 -18.43 0.97
CA ALA A 21 0.71 -18.04 0.34
C ALA A 21 0.68 -16.57 -0.13
N TRP A 22 1.32 -15.65 0.57
CA TRP A 22 1.36 -14.22 0.22
C TRP A 22 2.24 -13.91 -1.00
N GLN A 23 3.19 -14.78 -1.37
CA GLN A 23 4.18 -14.46 -2.39
C GLN A 23 3.51 -14.34 -3.76
N GLY A 24 3.67 -13.17 -4.39
CA GLY A 24 3.03 -12.83 -5.66
C GLY A 24 1.53 -12.50 -5.57
N ARG A 25 0.95 -12.46 -4.36
CA ARG A 25 -0.47 -12.17 -4.10
C ARG A 25 -0.69 -10.98 -3.18
N CYS A 26 0.33 -10.59 -2.42
CA CYS A 26 0.30 -9.46 -1.50
C CYS A 26 1.45 -8.48 -1.76
N ILE A 27 1.39 -7.31 -1.13
CA ILE A 27 2.46 -6.32 -1.20
C ILE A 27 3.59 -6.79 -0.28
N GLY A 28 4.66 -7.29 -0.87
CA GLY A 28 5.80 -7.77 -0.10
C GLY A 28 6.89 -8.41 -0.94
N THR A 29 8.07 -8.41 -0.36
CA THR A 29 9.28 -9.08 -0.85
C THR A 29 9.63 -10.23 0.10
N PRO A 30 10.61 -11.08 -0.25
CA PRO A 30 11.13 -12.10 0.68
C PRO A 30 11.58 -11.54 2.03
N LYS A 31 12.03 -10.27 2.08
CA LYS A 31 12.53 -9.63 3.29
C LYS A 31 11.47 -8.92 4.10
N ILE A 32 10.48 -8.28 3.48
CA ILE A 32 9.45 -7.53 4.20
C ILE A 32 8.10 -7.58 3.47
N ARG A 33 7.00 -7.67 4.22
CA ARG A 33 5.64 -7.54 3.67
C ARG A 33 4.88 -6.42 4.36
N LEU A 34 4.01 -5.76 3.60
CA LEU A 34 2.98 -4.90 4.16
C LEU A 34 1.83 -5.78 4.68
N VAL A 35 1.42 -5.56 5.91
CA VAL A 35 0.33 -6.30 6.57
C VAL A 35 -0.93 -5.46 6.62
N GLU A 36 -0.78 -4.19 7.00
CA GLU A 36 -1.89 -3.27 7.12
C GLU A 36 -1.43 -1.88 6.68
N PHE A 37 -2.31 -1.18 5.97
CA PHE A 37 -2.19 0.25 5.71
C PHE A 37 -3.57 0.88 5.82
N SER A 38 -3.70 1.93 6.62
CA SER A 38 -4.94 2.71 6.68
C SER A 38 -4.63 4.19 6.80
N ALA A 39 -5.44 5.00 6.10
CA ALA A 39 -5.51 6.44 6.33
C ALA A 39 -6.92 6.75 6.80
N PHE A 40 -7.05 7.46 7.91
CA PHE A 40 -8.30 7.59 8.63
C PHE A 40 -8.47 8.96 9.28
N MET A 41 -9.72 9.25 9.62
CA MET A 41 -10.08 10.33 10.53
C MET A 41 -10.79 9.72 11.74
N GLU A 42 -10.51 10.28 12.91
CA GLU A 42 -11.20 9.97 14.14
C GLU A 42 -11.82 11.24 14.72
N GLN A 43 -13.08 11.12 15.11
CA GLN A 43 -13.78 12.13 15.88
C GLN A 43 -14.00 11.60 17.29
N GLN A 44 -13.49 12.32 18.29
CA GLN A 44 -13.85 12.04 19.67
C GLN A 44 -15.30 12.47 19.89
N ARG A 45 -16.17 11.52 20.20
CA ARG A 45 -17.57 11.83 20.53
C ARG A 45 -17.74 12.03 22.03
N ASP A 46 -17.11 11.16 22.81
CA ASP A 46 -17.09 11.15 24.28
C ASP A 46 -15.70 10.67 24.77
N PRO A 47 -15.33 10.84 26.06
CA PRO A 47 -14.03 10.40 26.58
C PRO A 47 -13.67 8.92 26.30
N GLU A 48 -14.68 8.06 26.12
CA GLU A 48 -14.51 6.62 25.91
C GLU A 48 -14.84 6.12 24.49
N SER A 49 -15.33 6.98 23.59
CA SER A 49 -15.77 6.56 22.25
C SER A 49 -15.25 7.47 21.13
N TYR A 50 -14.59 6.85 20.16
CA TYR A 50 -14.10 7.48 18.93
C TYR A 50 -14.82 6.90 17.71
N ASN A 51 -15.37 7.77 16.87
CA ASN A 51 -15.85 7.37 15.55
C ASN A 51 -14.65 7.37 14.61
N LYS A 52 -14.29 6.21 14.06
CA LYS A 52 -13.18 6.08 13.11
C LYS A 52 -13.73 5.87 11.69
N HIS A 53 -13.36 6.79 10.80
CA HIS A 53 -13.64 6.70 9.36
C HIS A 53 -12.38 6.35 8.59
N LEU A 54 -12.45 5.33 7.74
CA LEU A 54 -11.32 4.91 6.91
C LEU A 54 -11.46 5.54 5.52
N PHE A 55 -10.58 6.48 5.18
CA PHE A 55 -10.51 7.00 3.80
C PHE A 55 -10.00 5.93 2.85
N VAL A 56 -8.98 5.18 3.27
CA VAL A 56 -8.44 4.02 2.56
C VAL A 56 -8.01 2.95 3.55
N HIS A 57 -8.08 1.69 3.12
CA HIS A 57 -7.64 0.57 3.93
C HIS A 57 -7.13 -0.59 3.06
N ILE A 58 -6.00 -1.17 3.46
CA ILE A 58 -5.45 -2.44 2.98
C ILE A 58 -5.24 -3.31 4.22
N GLY A 59 -5.80 -4.52 4.20
CA GLY A 59 -5.53 -5.56 5.19
C GLY A 59 -5.10 -6.84 4.49
N GLN A 60 -3.91 -7.35 4.81
CA GLN A 60 -3.29 -8.55 4.21
C GLN A 60 -2.89 -9.57 5.28
N SER A 61 -3.67 -9.63 6.36
CA SER A 61 -3.37 -10.44 7.56
C SER A 61 -3.55 -11.95 7.33
N SER A 62 -4.42 -12.34 6.38
CA SER A 62 -4.77 -13.75 6.13
C SER A 62 -4.66 -14.10 4.64
N PRO A 63 -3.43 -14.13 4.07
CA PRO A 63 -3.22 -14.48 2.67
C PRO A 63 -3.53 -15.96 2.41
N SER A 64 -4.19 -16.25 1.29
CA SER A 64 -4.60 -17.59 0.88
C SER A 64 -3.93 -18.02 -0.42
N TYR A 65 -3.63 -19.32 -0.56
CA TYR A 65 -3.16 -19.88 -1.83
C TYR A 65 -4.21 -19.80 -2.96
N ASN A 66 -5.48 -19.63 -2.59
CA ASN A 66 -6.59 -19.44 -3.52
C ASN A 66 -6.70 -17.99 -4.02
N ASP A 67 -6.00 -17.04 -3.40
CA ASP A 67 -6.00 -15.66 -3.88
C ASP A 67 -5.32 -15.61 -5.25
N ALA A 68 -5.82 -14.73 -6.13
CA ALA A 68 -5.24 -14.54 -7.45
C ALA A 68 -3.83 -13.95 -7.36
N LEU A 69 -2.98 -14.28 -8.33
CA LEU A 69 -1.71 -13.58 -8.50
C LEU A 69 -1.97 -12.12 -8.87
N LEU A 70 -1.09 -11.24 -8.40
CA LEU A 70 -1.15 -9.82 -8.74
C LEU A 70 -0.94 -9.64 -10.24
N GLU A 71 -1.83 -8.86 -10.85
CA GLU A 71 -1.67 -8.36 -12.20
C GLU A 71 -0.45 -7.44 -12.29
N SER A 72 0.11 -7.32 -13.49
CA SER A 72 1.30 -6.49 -13.72
C SER A 72 0.95 -5.25 -14.52
N VAL A 73 1.58 -4.12 -14.16
CA VAL A 73 1.48 -2.85 -14.87
C VAL A 73 2.89 -2.43 -15.26
N ASP A 74 3.05 -2.01 -16.52
CA ASP A 74 4.31 -1.43 -16.99
C ASP A 74 4.53 -0.09 -16.28
N ILE A 75 5.64 -0.01 -15.55
CA ILE A 75 6.02 1.18 -14.77
C ILE A 75 6.16 2.43 -15.62
N ARG A 76 6.46 2.31 -16.92
CA ARG A 76 6.58 3.47 -17.82
C ARG A 76 5.27 4.24 -17.94
N GLN A 77 4.12 3.60 -17.70
CA GLN A 77 2.80 4.23 -17.77
C GLN A 77 2.53 5.23 -16.64
N ILE A 78 3.35 5.21 -15.58
CA ILE A 78 3.12 6.04 -14.39
C ILE A 78 4.29 6.98 -14.08
N TYR A 79 5.36 7.02 -14.87
CA TYR A 79 6.53 7.83 -14.54
C TYR A 79 6.21 9.33 -14.42
N ASP A 80 5.33 9.86 -15.26
CA ASP A 80 4.88 11.25 -15.23
C ASP A 80 4.16 11.64 -13.92
N LYS A 81 3.60 10.64 -13.23
CA LYS A 81 2.83 10.81 -11.99
C LYS A 81 3.70 10.89 -10.75
N PHE A 82 5.00 10.59 -10.84
CA PHE A 82 5.92 10.48 -9.69
C PHE A 82 7.21 11.30 -9.89
N PRO A 83 7.96 11.59 -8.82
CA PRO A 83 9.21 12.33 -8.94
C PRO A 83 10.20 11.65 -9.88
N GLU A 84 10.75 12.40 -10.83
CA GLU A 84 11.75 11.93 -11.79
C GLU A 84 13.20 12.18 -11.35
N LYS A 85 13.39 13.08 -10.38
CA LYS A 85 14.71 13.48 -9.88
C LYS A 85 15.31 12.41 -8.95
N LYS A 86 16.45 12.73 -8.35
CA LYS A 86 17.16 11.85 -7.42
C LYS A 86 16.22 11.35 -6.31
N GLY A 87 16.17 10.04 -6.09
CA GLY A 87 15.24 9.38 -5.16
C GLY A 87 13.81 9.23 -5.69
N GLY A 88 13.62 9.44 -6.99
CA GLY A 88 12.37 9.30 -7.72
C GLY A 88 12.09 7.88 -8.20
N LEU A 89 10.87 7.64 -8.68
CA LEU A 89 10.39 6.28 -8.99
C LEU A 89 11.25 5.58 -10.04
N LYS A 90 11.62 6.30 -11.11
CA LYS A 90 12.44 5.76 -12.19
C LYS A 90 13.83 5.32 -11.70
N GLU A 91 14.54 6.18 -10.98
CA GLU A 91 15.86 5.85 -10.45
C GLU A 91 15.79 4.70 -9.43
N LEU A 92 14.78 4.72 -8.56
CA LEU A 92 14.56 3.63 -7.61
C LEU A 92 14.35 2.31 -8.34
N PHE A 93 13.51 2.28 -9.37
CA PHE A 93 13.24 1.07 -10.14
C PHE A 93 14.45 0.55 -10.90
N GLU A 94 15.24 1.43 -11.50
CA GLU A 94 16.45 1.05 -12.25
C GLU A 94 17.55 0.49 -11.34
N LYS A 95 17.64 0.94 -10.08
CA LYS A 95 18.62 0.46 -9.09
C LYS A 95 18.10 -0.66 -8.20
N GLY A 96 16.79 -0.75 -8.05
CA GLY A 96 16.12 -1.65 -7.14
C GLY A 96 16.16 -3.10 -7.63
N THR A 97 15.92 -4.01 -6.70
CA THR A 97 15.76 -5.43 -7.03
C THR A 97 14.42 -5.66 -7.75
N PRO A 98 14.34 -6.62 -8.68
CA PRO A 98 13.07 -7.04 -9.26
C PRO A 98 12.09 -7.47 -8.17
N ASN A 99 10.79 -7.26 -8.41
CA ASN A 99 9.70 -7.66 -7.51
C ASN A 99 9.58 -6.85 -6.20
N THR A 100 10.22 -5.69 -6.12
CA THR A 100 10.15 -4.78 -4.95
C THR A 100 9.15 -3.64 -5.13
N PHE A 101 8.56 -3.52 -6.33
CA PHE A 101 7.73 -2.39 -6.74
C PHE A 101 6.29 -2.79 -6.97
N PHE A 102 5.38 -2.01 -6.37
CA PHE A 102 3.95 -2.23 -6.41
C PHE A 102 3.22 -0.93 -6.74
N LEU A 103 2.07 -1.05 -7.39
CA LEU A 103 1.13 0.04 -7.59
C LEU A 103 -0.17 -0.33 -6.89
N VAL A 104 -0.74 0.60 -6.13
CA VAL A 104 -2.06 0.46 -5.53
C VAL A 104 -2.95 1.56 -6.08
N LYS A 105 -4.05 1.16 -6.70
CA LYS A 105 -5.14 2.05 -7.08
C LYS A 105 -6.18 2.03 -5.96
N PHE A 106 -6.36 3.16 -5.29
CA PHE A 106 -7.38 3.34 -4.28
C PHE A 106 -8.64 3.99 -4.85
N TRP A 107 -9.79 3.52 -4.37
CA TRP A 107 -11.06 4.24 -4.39
C TRP A 107 -11.34 4.72 -2.97
N ALA A 108 -11.00 5.97 -2.69
CA ALA A 108 -11.06 6.55 -1.36
C ALA A 108 -12.50 6.89 -0.96
N ASP A 109 -12.86 6.54 0.27
CA ASP A 109 -14.16 6.85 0.84
C ASP A 109 -14.17 8.27 1.46
N LEU A 110 -14.87 9.18 0.78
CA LEU A 110 -15.07 10.56 1.22
C LEU A 110 -16.50 10.81 1.72
N SER A 111 -17.28 9.77 2.06
CA SER A 111 -18.70 9.88 2.42
C SER A 111 -18.97 10.50 3.79
N ILE A 112 -18.00 10.50 4.71
CA ILE A 112 -18.19 11.06 6.06
C ILE A 112 -18.56 12.54 6.02
N ASN A 113 -19.53 12.99 6.81
CA ASN A 113 -19.78 14.42 6.94
C ASN A 113 -18.71 15.03 7.85
N ILE A 114 -17.80 15.84 7.29
CA ILE A 114 -16.80 16.55 8.10
C ILE A 114 -17.43 17.88 8.49
N GLN A 115 -18.03 17.92 9.67
CA GLN A 115 -18.40 19.19 10.31
C GLN A 115 -17.12 19.77 10.96
N ASP A 116 -16.97 21.09 10.94
CA ASP A 116 -15.84 21.83 11.55
C ASP A 116 -15.89 21.76 13.09
N ASP A 117 -15.93 20.55 13.63
CA ASP A 117 -15.94 20.31 15.06
C ASP A 117 -14.51 20.22 15.59
N ALA A 118 -14.25 20.90 16.70
CA ALA A 118 -13.03 20.71 17.46
C ALA A 118 -12.89 19.22 17.87
N GLY A 119 -11.69 18.65 17.74
CA GLY A 119 -11.39 17.28 18.18
C GLY A 119 -11.24 16.23 17.08
N MET A 120 -11.08 16.64 15.82
CA MET A 120 -10.76 15.72 14.71
C MET A 120 -9.27 15.37 14.67
N PHE A 121 -8.97 14.07 14.55
CA PHE A 121 -7.62 13.55 14.33
C PHE A 121 -7.51 12.85 12.98
N TYR A 122 -6.54 13.25 12.16
CA TYR A 122 -6.25 12.61 10.88
C TYR A 122 -4.94 11.83 10.99
N GLY A 123 -5.02 10.52 10.76
CA GLY A 123 -3.92 9.61 11.01
C GLY A 123 -3.67 8.62 9.88
N VAL A 124 -2.43 8.16 9.80
CA VAL A 124 -2.02 7.01 9.01
C VAL A 124 -1.52 5.93 9.96
N THR A 125 -1.87 4.67 9.69
CA THR A 125 -1.27 3.52 10.35
C THR A 125 -0.78 2.53 9.32
N SER A 126 0.44 2.05 9.49
CA SER A 126 0.98 0.97 8.67
C SER A 126 1.70 -0.06 9.54
N GLN A 127 1.55 -1.32 9.14
CA GLN A 127 2.21 -2.44 9.78
C GLN A 127 2.95 -3.27 8.73
N TYR A 128 4.19 -3.62 9.04
CA TYR A 128 5.03 -4.48 8.22
C TYR A 128 5.52 -5.68 9.04
N GLU A 129 5.85 -6.75 8.33
CA GLU A 129 6.43 -7.96 8.92
C GLU A 129 7.66 -8.42 8.14
N SER A 130 8.66 -8.91 8.87
CA SER A 130 9.89 -9.48 8.34
C SER A 130 10.29 -10.76 9.09
N ALA A 131 11.09 -11.60 8.43
CA ALA A 131 11.80 -12.72 9.07
C ALA A 131 13.13 -12.28 9.70
N GLU A 132 13.65 -11.10 9.34
CA GLU A 132 14.93 -10.57 9.79
C GLU A 132 14.73 -9.38 10.73
N ASN A 133 15.60 -9.28 11.73
CA ASN A 133 15.66 -8.10 12.60
C ASN A 133 16.46 -7.01 11.88
N MET A 134 15.79 -5.94 11.49
CA MET A 134 16.39 -4.79 10.82
C MET A 134 15.86 -3.49 11.44
N THR A 135 16.54 -2.38 11.18
CA THR A 135 15.96 -1.05 11.40
C THR A 135 15.44 -0.56 10.06
N VAL A 136 14.16 -0.19 9.99
CA VAL A 136 13.54 0.24 8.72
C VAL A 136 13.27 1.74 8.73
N THR A 137 13.49 2.37 7.59
CA THR A 137 13.09 3.75 7.34
C THR A 137 11.97 3.74 6.31
N CYS A 138 10.82 4.32 6.66
CA CYS A 138 9.69 4.53 5.77
C CYS A 138 9.65 6.01 5.35
N SER A 139 9.84 6.27 4.06
CA SER A 139 9.64 7.58 3.43
C SER A 139 8.30 7.58 2.69
N SER A 140 7.43 8.54 3.01
CA SER A 140 6.16 8.79 2.33
C SER A 140 6.21 10.16 1.66
N LYS A 141 6.31 10.16 0.33
CA LYS A 141 6.40 11.35 -0.51
C LYS A 141 5.03 11.64 -1.13
N VAL A 142 4.44 12.78 -0.78
CA VAL A 142 3.21 13.26 -1.40
C VAL A 142 3.57 14.09 -2.62
N CYS A 143 2.94 13.78 -3.74
CA CYS A 143 3.28 14.34 -5.04
C CYS A 143 2.07 15.03 -5.68
N SER A 144 2.34 16.12 -6.39
CA SER A 144 1.37 16.84 -7.23
C SER A 144 1.99 17.09 -8.60
N PHE A 145 1.32 16.67 -9.67
CA PHE A 145 1.85 16.76 -11.05
C PHE A 145 3.27 16.16 -11.17
N GLY A 146 3.48 14.98 -10.59
CA GLY A 146 4.77 14.29 -10.60
C GLY A 146 5.87 14.95 -9.76
N LYS A 147 5.58 16.03 -9.02
CA LYS A 147 6.56 16.72 -8.17
C LYS A 147 6.31 16.44 -6.70
N GLN A 148 7.38 16.14 -5.95
CA GLN A 148 7.31 16.02 -4.50
C GLN A 148 6.95 17.38 -3.88
N VAL A 149 5.88 17.39 -3.09
CA VAL A 149 5.39 18.57 -2.36
C VAL A 149 5.81 18.50 -0.90
N VAL A 150 5.66 17.33 -0.28
CA VAL A 150 6.07 17.07 1.10
C VAL A 150 6.54 15.62 1.21
N GLU A 151 7.46 15.38 2.13
CA GLU A 151 7.96 14.05 2.47
C GLU A 151 7.97 13.89 3.98
N LYS A 152 7.46 12.75 4.45
CA LYS A 152 7.57 12.34 5.85
C LYS A 152 8.47 11.11 5.92
N VAL A 153 9.44 11.14 6.82
CA VAL A 153 10.38 10.04 7.04
C VAL A 153 10.24 9.56 8.48
N GLU A 154 9.97 8.28 8.64
CA GLU A 154 9.78 7.63 9.95
C GLU A 154 10.72 6.43 10.05
N THR A 155 11.39 6.28 11.20
CA THR A 155 12.29 5.16 11.46
C THR A 155 11.66 4.24 12.49
N GLU A 156 11.48 2.98 12.12
CA GLU A 156 10.86 1.96 12.97
C GLU A 156 11.85 0.86 13.33
N TYR A 157 11.70 0.38 14.55
CA TYR A 157 12.49 -0.71 15.11
C TYR A 157 11.63 -1.97 15.22
N ALA A 158 12.25 -3.11 14.95
CA ALA A 158 11.58 -4.39 15.01
C ALA A 158 11.07 -4.72 16.42
N ARG A 159 9.85 -5.26 16.50
CA ARG A 159 9.32 -5.94 17.69
C ARG A 159 9.09 -7.40 17.34
N PHE A 160 9.63 -8.32 18.13
CA PHE A 160 9.45 -9.75 17.86
C PHE A 160 8.10 -10.24 18.43
N GLU A 161 7.21 -10.69 17.55
CA GLU A 161 5.86 -11.15 17.87
C GLU A 161 5.50 -12.35 17.00
N ASN A 162 4.97 -13.42 17.60
CA ASN A 162 4.49 -14.62 16.89
C ASN A 162 5.50 -15.21 15.88
N GLY A 163 6.79 -15.18 16.22
CA GLY A 163 7.85 -15.72 15.35
C GLY A 163 8.29 -14.82 14.20
N ARG A 164 7.82 -13.56 14.15
CA ARG A 164 8.19 -12.57 13.13
C ARG A 164 8.59 -11.24 13.76
N PHE A 165 9.36 -10.46 13.03
CA PHE A 165 9.67 -9.08 13.38
C PHE A 165 8.62 -8.14 12.78
N VAL A 166 7.94 -7.40 13.65
CA VAL A 166 6.83 -6.49 13.31
C VAL A 166 7.29 -5.04 13.45
N TYR A 167 6.93 -4.20 12.48
CA TYR A 167 7.19 -2.76 12.46
C TYR A 167 5.85 -2.04 12.39
N ARG A 168 5.59 -1.07 13.27
CA ARG A 168 4.29 -0.39 13.38
C ARG A 168 4.44 1.12 13.45
N ILE A 169 4.07 1.79 12.36
CA ILE A 169 3.81 3.22 12.37
C ILE A 169 2.36 3.37 12.80
N HIS A 170 2.14 3.73 14.07
CA HIS A 170 0.80 3.77 14.65
C HIS A 170 0.32 5.20 14.85
N ARG A 171 -0.89 5.50 14.37
CA ARG A 171 -1.53 6.83 14.48
C ARG A 171 -0.59 7.98 14.11
N SER A 172 0.16 7.80 13.03
CA SER A 172 1.08 8.83 12.55
C SER A 172 0.26 10.00 11.99
N PRO A 173 0.41 11.23 12.53
CA PRO A 173 -0.43 12.35 12.14
C PRO A 173 -0.20 12.74 10.68
N MET A 174 -1.30 12.97 9.95
CA MET A 174 -1.22 13.56 8.61
C MET A 174 -0.69 15.00 8.71
N CYS A 175 0.06 15.43 7.71
CA CYS A 175 0.51 16.82 7.65
C CYS A 175 -0.66 17.73 7.25
N GLU A 176 -0.54 19.02 7.60
CA GLU A 176 -1.55 20.03 7.32
C GLU A 176 -1.92 20.11 5.82
N TYR A 177 -0.93 19.92 4.93
CA TYR A 177 -1.17 19.86 3.49
C TYR A 177 -2.18 18.78 3.10
N LEU A 178 -2.04 17.56 3.64
CA LEU A 178 -2.95 16.45 3.33
C LEU A 178 -4.34 16.67 3.93
N ILE A 179 -4.41 17.20 5.15
CA ILE A 179 -5.67 17.52 5.81
C ILE A 179 -6.43 18.56 4.98
N ASN A 180 -5.78 19.68 4.65
CA ASN A 180 -6.34 20.74 3.81
C ASN A 180 -6.74 20.24 2.41
N PHE A 181 -5.96 19.31 1.84
CA PHE A 181 -6.29 18.68 0.56
C PHE A 181 -7.60 17.90 0.65
N ILE A 182 -7.80 17.07 1.69
CA ILE A 182 -9.04 16.31 1.89
C ILE A 182 -10.24 17.25 2.06
N HIS A 183 -10.10 18.33 2.86
CA HIS A 183 -11.17 19.32 3.02
C HIS A 183 -11.56 19.99 1.71
N LYS A 184 -10.58 20.49 0.93
CA LYS A 184 -10.83 21.14 -0.37
C LYS A 184 -11.43 20.17 -1.39
N LEU A 185 -10.95 18.93 -1.42
CA LEU A 185 -11.46 17.91 -2.32
C LEU A 185 -12.96 17.64 -2.07
N LYS A 186 -13.37 17.57 -0.80
CA LYS A 186 -14.76 17.34 -0.41
C LYS A 186 -15.71 18.52 -0.66
N GLN A 187 -15.18 19.72 -0.82
CA GLN A 187 -15.99 20.90 -1.18
C GLN A 187 -16.39 20.91 -2.66
N LEU A 188 -15.77 20.06 -3.49
CA LEU A 188 -16.16 19.94 -4.88
C LEU A 188 -17.55 19.33 -4.99
N PRO A 189 -18.43 19.90 -5.83
CA PRO A 189 -19.84 19.48 -5.88
C PRO A 189 -20.01 18.10 -6.51
N GLU A 190 -19.07 17.67 -7.35
CA GLU A 190 -19.22 16.52 -8.23
C GLU A 190 -18.03 15.57 -8.15
N LYS A 191 -18.28 14.26 -8.13
CA LYS A 191 -17.21 13.24 -8.03
C LYS A 191 -16.21 13.31 -9.18
N TYR A 192 -16.65 13.67 -10.39
CA TYR A 192 -15.73 13.78 -11.53
C TYR A 192 -14.72 14.92 -11.32
N MET A 193 -15.11 16.03 -10.70
CA MET A 193 -14.19 17.13 -10.37
C MET A 193 -13.15 16.68 -9.34
N MET A 194 -13.58 15.89 -8.35
CA MET A 194 -12.66 15.29 -7.38
C MET A 194 -11.65 14.37 -8.08
N ASN A 195 -12.12 13.51 -8.99
CA ASN A 195 -11.25 12.61 -9.75
C ASN A 195 -10.27 13.37 -10.66
N SER A 196 -10.67 14.49 -11.27
CA SER A 196 -9.75 15.34 -12.04
C SER A 196 -8.63 15.93 -11.18
N VAL A 197 -8.91 16.26 -9.92
CA VAL A 197 -7.88 16.69 -8.96
C VAL A 197 -6.99 15.51 -8.54
N LEU A 198 -7.58 14.35 -8.26
CA LEU A 198 -6.86 13.16 -7.82
C LEU A 198 -5.97 12.54 -8.91
N GLU A 199 -6.27 12.77 -10.20
CA GLU A 199 -5.47 12.28 -11.33
C GLU A 199 -3.98 12.67 -11.23
N ASN A 200 -3.71 13.84 -10.66
CA ASN A 200 -2.35 14.37 -10.48
C ASN A 200 -1.87 14.33 -9.03
N PHE A 201 -2.63 13.71 -8.14
CA PHE A 201 -2.27 13.51 -6.73
C PHE A 201 -1.84 12.06 -6.50
N THR A 202 -0.59 11.87 -6.10
CA THR A 202 -0.03 10.54 -5.85
C THR A 202 0.79 10.51 -4.58
N ILE A 203 0.99 9.31 -4.03
CA ILE A 203 1.89 9.11 -2.89
C ILE A 203 2.88 8.00 -3.26
N LEU A 204 4.16 8.23 -3.01
CA LEU A 204 5.21 7.22 -3.16
C LEU A 204 5.73 6.84 -1.78
N GLN A 205 5.53 5.58 -1.39
CA GLN A 205 6.09 5.02 -0.16
C GLN A 205 7.33 4.18 -0.48
N VAL A 206 8.43 4.49 0.20
CA VAL A 206 9.73 3.84 0.02
C VAL A 206 10.20 3.34 1.38
N VAL A 207 10.32 2.03 1.53
CA VAL A 207 10.82 1.38 2.74
C VAL A 207 12.23 0.86 2.49
N THR A 208 13.18 1.32 3.30
CA THR A 208 14.59 0.94 3.19
C THR A 208 15.11 0.37 4.50
N ASN A 209 16.12 -0.49 4.39
CA ASN A 209 16.94 -0.85 5.55
C ASN A 209 17.83 0.36 5.89
N ARG A 210 17.75 0.85 7.12
CA ARG A 210 18.47 2.04 7.57
C ARG A 210 19.99 1.87 7.50
N ASP A 211 20.49 0.68 7.80
CA ASP A 211 21.93 0.44 7.93
C ASP A 211 22.58 0.14 6.57
N THR A 212 21.91 -0.66 5.73
CA THR A 212 22.45 -1.07 4.42
C THR A 212 22.01 -0.17 3.27
N GLN A 213 21.03 0.72 3.49
CA GLN A 213 20.37 1.53 2.45
C GLN A 213 19.67 0.69 1.37
N GLU A 214 19.47 -0.61 1.63
CA GLU A 214 18.77 -1.50 0.71
C GLU A 214 17.30 -1.10 0.60
N LEU A 215 16.78 -1.05 -0.63
CA LEU A 215 15.36 -0.90 -0.89
C LEU A 215 14.62 -2.20 -0.59
N LEU A 216 13.75 -2.18 0.41
CA LEU A 216 13.00 -3.36 0.87
C LEU A 216 11.62 -3.45 0.24
N LEU A 217 10.97 -2.31 0.01
CA LEU A 217 9.63 -2.21 -0.58
C LEU A 217 9.41 -0.81 -1.17
N CYS A 218 8.78 -0.72 -2.34
CA CYS A 218 8.35 0.53 -2.94
C CYS A 218 6.90 0.41 -3.40
N VAL A 219 6.03 1.30 -2.92
CA VAL A 219 4.60 1.29 -3.24
C VAL A 219 4.19 2.66 -3.78
N ALA A 220 3.72 2.67 -5.02
CA ALA A 220 3.10 3.81 -5.67
C ALA A 220 1.59 3.79 -5.41
N TYR A 221 1.01 4.89 -4.94
CA TYR A 221 -0.41 5.04 -4.69
C TYR A 221 -1.03 6.06 -5.65
N VAL A 222 -2.10 5.65 -6.32
CA VAL A 222 -2.96 6.50 -7.16
C VAL A 222 -4.40 6.41 -6.64
N PHE A 223 -5.20 7.45 -6.88
CA PHE A 223 -6.47 7.62 -6.18
C PHE A 223 -7.61 8.01 -7.12
N GLU A 224 -8.79 7.47 -6.82
CA GLU A 224 -10.10 7.92 -7.29
C GLU A 224 -11.03 8.01 -6.07
N VAL A 225 -12.16 8.68 -6.22
CA VAL A 225 -13.23 8.68 -5.20
C VAL A 225 -14.09 7.43 -5.35
N SER A 226 -14.42 6.77 -4.25
CA SER A 226 -15.32 5.62 -4.25
C SER A 226 -16.71 6.00 -4.76
N THR A 227 -17.21 5.20 -5.70
CA THR A 227 -18.61 5.22 -6.13
C THR A 227 -19.49 4.31 -5.28
N SER A 228 -18.87 3.45 -4.47
CA SER A 228 -19.55 2.42 -3.70
C SER A 228 -20.16 2.99 -2.41
N GLU A 229 -21.37 2.54 -2.08
CA GLU A 229 -21.96 2.69 -0.74
C GLU A 229 -21.20 1.86 0.32
N HIS A 230 -20.35 0.92 -0.12
CA HIS A 230 -19.67 -0.05 0.73
C HIS A 230 -18.28 0.43 1.19
N GLY A 231 -17.99 1.73 1.06
CA GLY A 231 -16.77 2.37 1.56
C GLY A 231 -15.58 2.29 0.61
N ALA A 232 -14.38 2.27 1.19
CA ALA A 232 -13.12 2.35 0.44
C ALA A 232 -12.76 1.01 -0.21
N GLN A 233 -12.21 1.06 -1.42
CA GLN A 233 -11.74 -0.11 -2.16
C GLN A 233 -10.33 0.10 -2.68
N HIS A 234 -9.65 -0.97 -3.07
CA HIS A 234 -8.35 -0.87 -3.70
C HIS A 234 -8.07 -2.05 -4.63
N HIS A 235 -7.15 -1.84 -5.57
CA HIS A 235 -6.58 -2.90 -6.39
C HIS A 235 -5.06 -2.80 -6.37
N ILE A 236 -4.39 -3.95 -6.36
CA ILE A 236 -2.94 -4.05 -6.20
C ILE A 236 -2.35 -4.64 -7.48
N TYR A 237 -1.31 -3.98 -7.98
CA TYR A 237 -0.54 -4.41 -9.14
C TYR A 237 0.94 -4.54 -8.76
N LYS A 238 1.61 -5.44 -9.47
CA LYS A 238 3.07 -5.48 -9.49
C LYS A 238 3.57 -4.56 -10.60
N LEU A 239 4.61 -3.78 -10.31
CA LEU A 239 5.25 -2.95 -11.33
C LEU A 239 6.35 -3.74 -12.03
N VAL A 240 6.29 -3.77 -13.36
CA VAL A 240 7.24 -4.46 -14.23
C VAL A 240 7.73 -3.51 -15.32
N LYS A 241 8.78 -3.91 -16.04
CA LYS A 241 9.28 -3.21 -17.22
C LYS A 241 9.42 -4.23 -18.33
N ASP A 242 8.34 -4.41 -19.07
CA ASP A 242 8.26 -5.33 -20.21
C ASP A 242 8.53 -4.61 -21.54
#